data_AF-A0A6I7PXJ0-F1
#
_entry.id   AF-A0A6I7PXJ0-F1
#
_cell.length_a   1.000
_cell.length_b   1.000
_cell.length_c   1.000
_cell.angle_alpha   90.00
_cell.angle_beta   90.00
_cell.angle_gamma   90.00
#
_symmetry.space_group_name_H-M   'P 1'
#
loop_
_entity.id
_entity.type
_entity.pdbx_description
1 polymer ?
#
loop_
_entity_poly.entity_id
_entity_poly.type
_entity_poly.pdbx_seq_one_letter_code
_entity_poly.pdbx_strand_id
1 'polypeptide(L)'
;MISLGKGYSGLSYPLIERHLAYLNRRLTPRISSQGSVGASGDLAPLAELALTFIAEGSFLGDSSESVSAKALYKKYNWKPLSIGPKEGLALTNGTQASLAMACEVRRSLSELLPWMELTMSLSVEAHRATASVFQAKLHRLKAHRHQQEVAARLSRNLRKSEHMKAHRDCDLVQDAYSFRCMPQILGPCYSLLEKADELLEGEINSVSDNPIVFFEEKEILSCGHFHAQSVSFAADLLAMAMVTMGNLIERRMDQMVNPASSRHPAFLADRPGVESGLMIVQTAAAALASENKGLAFPASADTIPTNGNQEDHVSMAPWAARKASQIADNLWKLVAAELICSVRASVLESTKSGLRFSPTLEAYLKMLADLRPELFWAGDRNFGEDWRVLCEKMKEQSLEEVLK
;
A
#
# COMPACT_ATOMS: atom_id res chain seq x y z
N MET A 1 5.64 11.79 19.31
CA MET A 1 7.00 12.29 19.68
C MET A 1 7.50 13.39 18.77
N ILE A 2 7.45 13.28 17.44
CA ILE A 2 7.91 14.35 16.54
C ILE A 2 7.19 15.69 16.82
N SER A 3 5.85 15.69 16.84
CA SER A 3 5.04 16.87 17.21
C SER A 3 5.40 17.41 18.60
N LEU A 4 5.34 16.57 19.64
CA LEU A 4 5.60 16.96 21.03
C LEU A 4 7.02 17.50 21.25
N GLY A 5 8.01 16.95 20.55
CA GLY A 5 9.42 17.33 20.65
C GLY A 5 9.73 18.73 20.11
N LYS A 6 8.79 19.37 19.40
CA LYS A 6 8.92 20.76 18.95
C LYS A 6 8.73 21.78 20.08
N GLY A 7 8.23 21.36 21.25
CA GLY A 7 8.21 22.20 22.46
C GLY A 7 6.96 23.08 22.65
N TYR A 8 5.95 22.95 21.80
CA TYR A 8 4.76 23.81 21.81
C TYR A 8 3.55 23.24 22.56
N SER A 9 3.68 22.05 23.15
CA SER A 9 2.57 21.30 23.76
C SER A 9 2.53 21.38 25.30
N GLY A 10 3.57 21.93 25.94
CA GLY A 10 3.61 22.10 27.41
C GLY A 10 3.67 20.81 28.21
N LEU A 11 4.31 19.75 27.69
CA LEU A 11 4.48 18.48 28.40
C LEU A 11 5.63 18.53 29.40
N SER A 12 5.47 17.76 30.48
CA SER A 12 6.54 17.51 31.44
C SER A 12 7.60 16.58 30.87
N TYR A 13 8.83 16.77 31.33
CA TYR A 13 9.96 15.95 30.94
C TYR A 13 9.78 14.44 31.26
N PRO A 14 9.24 14.02 32.42
CA PRO A 14 8.99 12.59 32.70
C PRO A 14 8.08 11.89 31.68
N LEU A 15 7.11 12.62 31.10
CA LEU A 15 6.21 12.07 30.09
C LEU A 15 6.95 11.82 28.76
N ILE A 16 7.83 12.74 28.37
CA ILE A 16 8.72 12.60 27.21
C ILE A 16 9.70 11.43 27.42
N GLU A 17 10.33 11.33 28.60
CA GLU A 17 11.22 10.22 28.93
C GLU A 17 10.51 8.87 28.86
N ARG A 18 9.23 8.80 29.29
CA ARG A 18 8.48 7.56 29.25
C ARG A 18 8.15 7.12 27.83
N HIS A 19 7.81 8.06 26.93
CA HIS A 19 7.64 7.74 25.51
C HIS A 19 8.92 7.17 24.91
N LEU A 20 10.06 7.82 25.16
CA LEU A 20 11.36 7.35 24.69
C LEU A 20 11.68 5.96 25.26
N ALA A 21 11.34 5.70 26.52
CA ALA A 21 11.51 4.39 27.13
C ALA A 21 10.66 3.30 26.46
N TYR A 22 9.43 3.61 26.03
CA TYR A 22 8.60 2.67 25.26
C TYR A 22 9.23 2.36 23.91
N LEU A 23 9.62 3.39 23.15
CA LEU A 23 10.25 3.24 21.84
C LEU A 23 11.56 2.42 21.93
N ASN A 24 12.46 2.79 22.84
CA ASN A 24 13.76 2.12 23.02
C ASN A 24 13.62 0.66 23.46
N ARG A 25 12.51 0.30 24.11
CA ARG A 25 12.22 -1.07 24.55
C ARG A 25 11.27 -1.81 23.62
N ARG A 26 10.86 -1.19 22.50
CA ARG A 26 9.89 -1.73 21.55
C ARG A 26 8.58 -2.16 22.22
N LEU A 27 8.14 -1.39 23.21
CA LEU A 27 6.86 -1.60 23.87
C LEU A 27 5.77 -0.95 23.02
N THR A 28 4.85 -1.76 22.52
CA THR A 28 3.79 -1.30 21.61
C THR A 28 2.46 -1.25 22.37
N PRO A 29 1.94 -0.06 22.70
CA PRO A 29 0.59 0.09 23.24
C PRO A 29 -0.44 -0.60 22.34
N ARG A 30 -1.38 -1.32 22.94
CA ARG A 30 -2.49 -1.94 22.23
C ARG A 30 -3.58 -0.89 22.05
N ILE A 31 -3.78 -0.49 20.80
CA ILE A 31 -4.69 0.59 20.41
C ILE A 31 -5.72 0.07 19.41
N SER A 32 -6.97 0.46 19.60
CA SER A 32 -8.12 0.20 18.75
C SER A 32 -8.02 1.02 17.46
N SER A 33 -8.22 0.37 16.32
CA SER A 33 -8.15 1.04 15.01
C SER A 33 -9.40 1.84 14.66
N GLN A 34 -10.50 1.71 15.43
CA GLN A 34 -11.79 2.36 15.16
C GLN A 34 -12.21 3.27 16.31
N GLY A 35 -13.04 4.28 16.00
CA GLY A 35 -13.65 5.16 17.01
C GLY A 35 -13.17 6.61 16.96
N SER A 36 -12.14 6.94 16.18
CA SER A 36 -11.76 8.33 15.89
C SER A 36 -12.51 8.84 14.65
N VAL A 37 -12.85 10.13 14.66
CA VAL A 37 -13.40 10.90 13.53
C VAL A 37 -12.39 11.89 12.94
N GLY A 38 -11.18 11.99 13.51
CA GLY A 38 -10.14 12.94 13.07
C GLY A 38 -10.56 14.41 13.19
N ALA A 39 -11.26 14.76 14.28
CA ALA A 39 -11.82 16.08 14.57
C ALA A 39 -10.89 16.86 15.52
N SER A 40 -11.14 16.83 16.83
CA SER A 40 -10.28 17.33 17.93
C SER A 40 -9.07 16.41 18.17
N GLY A 41 -8.50 15.92 17.08
CA GLY A 41 -7.50 14.87 17.05
C GLY A 41 -8.08 13.46 17.11
N ASP A 42 -7.18 12.50 17.17
CA ASP A 42 -7.43 11.07 17.30
C ASP A 42 -7.69 10.69 18.76
N LEU A 43 -8.65 11.37 19.40
CA LEU A 43 -8.88 11.33 20.84
C LEU A 43 -8.97 9.92 21.41
N ALA A 44 -9.83 9.06 20.84
CA ALA A 44 -10.07 7.71 21.34
C ALA A 44 -8.81 6.81 21.30
N PRO A 45 -8.15 6.60 20.14
CA PRO A 45 -6.94 5.77 20.10
C PRO A 45 -5.76 6.40 20.86
N LEU A 46 -5.64 7.73 20.89
CA LEU A 46 -4.59 8.38 21.67
C LEU A 46 -4.87 8.39 23.18
N ALA A 47 -6.14 8.31 23.59
CA ALA A 47 -6.49 8.08 25.00
C ALA A 47 -6.07 6.68 25.45
N GLU A 48 -6.23 5.65 24.61
CA GLU A 48 -5.73 4.31 24.94
C GLU A 48 -4.20 4.29 25.09
N LEU A 49 -3.47 5.04 24.25
CA LEU A 49 -2.05 5.31 24.45
C LEU A 49 -1.83 6.03 25.80
N ALA A 50 -2.57 7.10 26.08
CA ALA A 50 -2.42 7.90 27.29
C ALA A 50 -2.61 7.06 28.58
N LEU A 51 -3.59 6.15 28.58
CA LEU A 51 -3.87 5.24 29.69
C LEU A 51 -2.66 4.33 30.02
N THR A 52 -1.78 4.04 29.06
CA THR A 52 -0.57 3.27 29.35
C THR A 52 0.43 4.02 30.24
N PHE A 53 0.47 5.36 30.19
CA PHE A 53 1.35 6.19 31.01
C PHE A 53 0.96 6.20 32.50
N ILE A 54 -0.33 6.02 32.79
CA ILE A 54 -0.85 5.91 34.16
C ILE A 54 -1.04 4.44 34.61
N ALA A 55 -0.52 3.49 33.83
CA ALA A 55 -0.64 2.05 34.06
C ALA A 55 -2.07 1.49 34.07
N GLU A 56 -2.98 2.06 33.27
CA GLU A 56 -4.37 1.58 33.11
C GLU A 56 -4.64 0.95 31.74
N GLY A 57 -3.77 1.19 30.75
CA GLY A 57 -3.87 0.60 29.40
C GLY A 57 -3.26 -0.80 29.26
N SER A 58 -3.05 -1.21 28.01
CA SER A 58 -2.43 -2.48 27.65
C SER A 58 -1.40 -2.30 26.52
N PHE A 59 -0.52 -3.28 26.41
CA PHE A 59 0.49 -3.41 25.37
C PHE A 59 0.26 -4.71 24.60
N LEU A 60 0.75 -4.77 23.38
CA LEU A 60 0.91 -6.01 22.64
C LEU A 60 2.13 -6.76 23.19
N GLY A 61 1.95 -8.02 23.55
CA GLY A 61 3.03 -8.96 23.84
C GLY A 61 3.60 -9.58 22.56
N ASP A 62 4.60 -10.43 22.72
CA ASP A 62 5.38 -11.00 21.60
C ASP A 62 4.51 -11.86 20.66
N SER A 63 3.43 -12.47 21.18
CA SER A 63 2.44 -13.24 20.41
C SER A 63 1.17 -12.45 20.08
N SER A 64 1.25 -11.11 20.12
CA SER A 64 0.11 -10.17 19.96
C SER A 64 -0.97 -10.30 21.04
N GLU A 65 -0.67 -10.99 22.15
CA GLU A 65 -1.54 -11.06 23.30
C GLU A 65 -1.60 -9.72 24.06
N SER A 66 -2.69 -9.47 24.77
CA SER A 66 -2.83 -8.26 25.57
C SER A 66 -2.08 -8.38 26.90
N VAL A 67 -1.05 -7.55 27.09
CA VAL A 67 -0.30 -7.44 28.35
C VAL A 67 -0.72 -6.18 29.08
N SER A 68 -1.16 -6.29 30.34
CA SER A 68 -1.59 -5.11 31.10
C SER A 68 -0.41 -4.18 31.43
N ALA A 69 -0.65 -2.87 31.37
CA ALA A 69 0.36 -1.88 31.73
C ALA A 69 0.85 -2.05 33.18
N LYS A 70 -0.03 -2.43 34.12
CA LYS A 70 0.36 -2.71 35.52
C LYS A 70 1.41 -3.82 35.63
N ALA A 71 1.23 -4.93 34.92
CA ALA A 71 2.19 -6.03 34.93
C ALA A 71 3.53 -5.60 34.35
N LEU A 72 3.49 -4.84 33.25
CA LEU A 72 4.68 -4.30 32.59
C LEU A 72 5.43 -3.31 33.49
N TYR A 73 4.71 -2.40 34.17
CA TYR A 73 5.32 -1.44 35.09
C TYR A 73 5.97 -2.13 36.27
N LYS A 74 5.35 -3.18 36.81
CA LYS A 74 5.97 -4.02 37.84
C LYS A 74 7.26 -4.67 37.33
N LYS A 75 7.26 -5.22 36.11
CA LYS A 75 8.45 -5.84 35.48
C LYS A 75 9.63 -4.87 35.34
N TYR A 76 9.37 -3.63 34.96
CA TYR A 76 10.42 -2.61 34.76
C TYR A 76 10.68 -1.74 36.00
N ASN A 77 10.07 -2.05 37.15
CA ASN A 77 10.11 -1.24 38.37
C ASN A 77 9.76 0.24 38.13
N TRP A 78 8.76 0.46 37.29
CA TRP A 78 8.28 1.79 36.94
C TRP A 78 7.10 2.19 37.81
N LYS A 79 7.06 3.48 38.16
CA LYS A 79 5.87 4.09 38.77
C LYS A 79 4.94 4.64 37.67
N PRO A 80 3.61 4.53 37.84
CA PRO A 80 2.63 5.28 37.05
C PRO A 80 2.95 6.77 37.05
N LEU A 81 2.78 7.44 35.92
CA LEU A 81 2.91 8.89 35.84
C LEU A 81 1.66 9.56 36.42
N SER A 82 1.84 10.74 37.00
CA SER A 82 0.74 11.65 37.32
C SER A 82 0.63 12.67 36.20
N ILE A 83 -0.55 12.78 35.60
CA ILE A 83 -0.81 13.68 34.48
C ILE A 83 -1.03 15.09 35.03
N GLY A 84 -0.15 16.01 34.64
CA GLY A 84 -0.20 17.41 35.02
C GLY A 84 -1.20 18.24 34.21
N PRO A 85 -1.22 19.57 34.42
CA PRO A 85 -2.06 20.47 33.66
C PRO A 85 -1.81 20.33 32.15
N LYS A 86 -2.89 20.33 31.35
CA LYS A 86 -2.87 20.18 29.87
C LYS A 86 -2.36 18.84 29.34
N GLU A 87 -1.49 18.10 30.04
CA GLU A 87 -0.85 16.89 29.53
C GLU A 87 -1.83 15.83 29.04
N GLY A 88 -2.97 15.65 29.72
CA GLY A 88 -4.00 14.72 29.28
C GLY A 88 -4.55 15.08 27.90
N LEU A 89 -4.78 16.37 27.65
CA LEU A 89 -5.22 16.87 26.34
C LEU A 89 -4.08 16.78 25.32
N ALA A 90 -2.85 17.16 25.68
CA ALA A 90 -1.72 17.14 24.76
C ALA A 90 -1.33 15.72 24.29
N LEU A 91 -1.66 14.70 25.09
CA LEU A 91 -1.49 13.28 24.72
C LEU A 91 -2.56 12.78 23.75
N THR A 92 -3.77 13.33 23.81
CA THR A 92 -4.93 12.85 23.05
C THR A 92 -5.27 13.72 21.84
N ASN A 93 -4.81 14.98 21.84
CA ASN A 93 -5.16 15.97 20.85
C ASN A 93 -4.08 16.04 19.76
N GLY A 94 -4.36 15.40 18.63
CA GLY A 94 -3.50 15.43 17.46
C GLY A 94 -3.84 14.37 16.42
N THR A 95 -3.12 14.37 15.31
CA THR A 95 -3.47 13.60 14.09
C THR A 95 -2.73 12.26 13.99
N GLN A 96 -2.05 11.83 15.06
CA GLN A 96 -0.98 10.83 14.95
C GLN A 96 -1.48 9.42 14.62
N ALA A 97 -2.67 9.01 15.06
CA ALA A 97 -3.18 7.67 14.76
C ALA A 97 -3.58 7.57 13.27
N SER A 98 -4.31 8.57 12.78
CA SER A 98 -4.67 8.74 11.37
C SER A 98 -3.43 8.80 10.49
N LEU A 99 -2.47 9.64 10.87
CA LEU A 99 -1.22 9.84 10.15
C LEU A 99 -0.40 8.55 10.08
N ALA A 100 -0.25 7.86 11.21
CA ALA A 100 0.50 6.61 11.26
C ALA A 100 -0.11 5.54 10.34
N MET A 101 -1.43 5.39 10.35
CA MET A 101 -2.11 4.45 9.45
C MET A 101 -1.90 4.82 7.97
N ALA A 102 -2.03 6.10 7.60
CA ALA A 102 -1.83 6.55 6.22
C ALA A 102 -0.36 6.37 5.76
N CYS A 103 0.60 6.65 6.63
CA CYS A 103 2.03 6.43 6.36
C CYS A 103 2.34 4.95 6.17
N GLU A 104 1.74 4.07 6.97
CA GLU A 104 1.91 2.62 6.84
C GLU A 104 1.37 2.09 5.51
N VAL A 105 0.21 2.59 5.05
CA VAL A 105 -0.31 2.30 3.71
C VAL A 105 0.69 2.71 2.64
N ARG A 106 1.23 3.93 2.75
CA ARG A 106 2.19 4.45 1.78
C ARG A 106 3.51 3.66 1.77
N ARG A 107 4.00 3.24 2.93
CA ARG A 107 5.18 2.38 3.10
C ARG A 107 4.97 1.01 2.45
N SER A 108 3.85 0.36 2.75
CA SER A 108 3.44 -0.92 2.14
C SER A 108 3.37 -0.81 0.61
N LEU A 109 2.85 0.30 0.09
CA LEU A 109 2.80 0.54 -1.35
C LEU A 109 4.20 0.73 -1.97
N SER A 110 5.14 1.43 -1.31
CA SER A 110 6.52 1.51 -1.84
C SER A 110 7.20 0.16 -1.97
N GLU A 111 6.90 -0.80 -1.10
CA GLU A 111 7.43 -2.15 -1.17
C GLU A 111 6.76 -2.97 -2.29
N LEU A 112 5.47 -2.75 -2.53
CA LEU A 112 4.70 -3.43 -3.57
C LEU A 112 5.01 -2.94 -4.99
N LEU A 113 5.27 -1.64 -5.18
CA LEU A 113 5.42 -1.05 -6.51
C LEU A 113 6.50 -1.72 -7.39
N PRO A 114 7.70 -2.06 -6.88
CA PRO A 114 8.69 -2.80 -7.65
C PRO A 114 8.20 -4.18 -8.11
N TRP A 115 7.51 -4.93 -7.23
CA TRP A 115 6.88 -6.21 -7.59
C TRP A 115 5.85 -6.03 -8.70
N MET A 116 5.00 -5.01 -8.58
CA MET A 116 3.98 -4.71 -9.57
C MET A 116 4.61 -4.37 -10.93
N GLU A 117 5.64 -3.52 -10.98
CA GLU A 117 6.26 -3.11 -12.24
C GLU A 117 7.00 -4.23 -12.98
N LEU A 118 7.69 -5.13 -12.25
CA LEU A 118 8.31 -6.31 -12.86
C LEU A 118 7.27 -7.31 -13.33
N THR A 119 6.25 -7.59 -12.51
CA THR A 119 5.12 -8.45 -12.89
C THR A 119 4.44 -7.93 -14.15
N MET A 120 4.18 -6.63 -14.21
CA MET A 120 3.63 -5.95 -15.39
C MET A 120 4.50 -6.09 -16.64
N SER A 121 5.81 -5.98 -16.48
CA SER A 121 6.76 -6.18 -17.58
C SER A 121 6.76 -7.64 -18.04
N LEU A 122 6.69 -8.59 -17.11
CA LEU A 122 6.57 -10.02 -17.41
C LEU A 122 5.27 -10.32 -18.17
N SER A 123 4.15 -9.76 -17.72
CA SER A 123 2.86 -9.88 -18.41
C SER A 123 2.93 -9.35 -19.85
N VAL A 124 3.59 -8.21 -20.10
CA VAL A 124 3.79 -7.68 -21.47
C VAL A 124 4.53 -8.69 -22.33
N GLU A 125 5.63 -9.25 -21.82
CA GLU A 125 6.46 -10.16 -22.60
C GLU A 125 5.77 -11.51 -22.83
N ALA A 126 5.15 -12.07 -21.78
CA ALA A 126 4.43 -13.35 -21.80
C ALA A 126 3.14 -13.29 -22.63
N HIS A 127 2.45 -12.15 -22.67
CA HIS A 127 1.30 -11.95 -23.56
C HIS A 127 1.71 -11.64 -25.00
N ARG A 128 3.02 -11.41 -25.25
CA ARG A 128 3.55 -10.91 -26.51
C ARG A 128 2.90 -9.59 -26.92
N ALA A 129 2.75 -8.65 -25.98
CA ALA A 129 2.25 -7.32 -26.30
C ALA A 129 3.33 -6.46 -26.97
N THR A 130 2.89 -5.41 -27.67
CA THR A 130 3.75 -4.51 -28.44
C THR A 130 4.56 -3.58 -27.55
N ALA A 131 5.87 -3.82 -27.41
CA ALA A 131 6.75 -2.95 -26.62
C ALA A 131 7.04 -1.57 -27.23
N SER A 132 6.77 -1.37 -28.53
CA SER A 132 7.06 -0.09 -29.22
C SER A 132 6.27 1.09 -28.66
N VAL A 133 5.14 0.82 -28.01
CA VAL A 133 4.28 1.81 -27.36
C VAL A 133 4.95 2.48 -26.17
N PHE A 134 6.00 1.89 -25.59
CA PHE A 134 6.75 2.43 -24.45
C PHE A 134 7.96 3.30 -24.87
N GLN A 135 8.17 3.54 -26.17
CA GLN A 135 9.31 4.32 -26.64
C GLN A 135 9.29 5.76 -26.09
N ALA A 136 10.43 6.21 -25.55
CA ALA A 136 10.57 7.55 -24.98
C ALA A 136 10.13 8.68 -25.93
N LYS A 137 10.36 8.53 -27.24
CA LYS A 137 9.96 9.55 -28.23
C LYS A 137 8.45 9.79 -28.26
N LEU A 138 7.62 8.77 -27.99
CA LEU A 138 6.17 8.91 -27.91
C LEU A 138 5.78 9.64 -26.63
N HIS A 139 6.34 9.22 -25.50
CA HIS A 139 5.94 9.77 -24.20
C HIS A 139 6.44 11.20 -23.94
N ARG A 140 7.55 11.62 -24.58
CA ARG A 140 8.00 13.02 -24.55
C ARG A 140 7.01 14.00 -25.18
N LEU A 141 6.08 13.52 -26.02
CA LEU A 141 5.04 14.36 -26.62
C LEU A 141 3.90 14.69 -25.65
N LYS A 142 3.85 14.05 -24.46
CA LYS A 142 2.92 14.41 -23.38
C LYS A 142 3.70 14.92 -22.17
N ALA A 143 3.31 16.05 -21.63
CA ALA A 143 4.01 16.76 -20.54
C ALA A 143 3.88 16.10 -19.14
N HIS A 144 3.47 14.83 -19.05
CA HIS A 144 3.30 14.14 -17.77
C HIS A 144 4.58 13.39 -17.40
N ARG A 145 5.32 13.90 -16.39
CA ARG A 145 6.58 13.34 -15.92
C ARG A 145 6.47 11.85 -15.57
N HIS A 146 5.55 11.49 -14.69
CA HIS A 146 5.40 10.09 -14.24
C HIS A 146 4.96 9.13 -15.36
N GLN A 147 4.21 9.61 -16.36
CA GLN A 147 3.92 8.82 -17.56
C GLN A 147 5.21 8.47 -18.32
N GLN A 148 6.13 9.43 -18.47
CA GLN A 148 7.42 9.22 -19.14
C GLN A 148 8.30 8.27 -18.34
N GLU A 149 8.31 8.38 -17.01
CA GLU A 149 9.08 7.52 -16.12
C GLU A 149 8.60 6.06 -16.14
N VAL A 150 7.29 5.82 -16.06
CA VAL A 150 6.70 4.47 -16.17
C VAL A 150 7.08 3.84 -17.51
N ALA A 151 6.93 4.58 -18.62
CA ALA A 151 7.33 4.09 -19.93
C ALA A 151 8.82 3.76 -20.03
N ALA A 152 9.68 4.58 -19.42
CA ALA A 152 11.11 4.35 -19.39
C ALA A 152 11.48 3.08 -18.59
N ARG A 153 10.81 2.81 -17.47
CA ARG A 153 11.01 1.59 -16.67
C ARG A 153 10.56 0.34 -17.43
N LEU A 154 9.34 0.35 -18.00
CA LEU A 154 8.85 -0.75 -18.84
C LEU A 154 9.78 -1.01 -20.04
N SER A 155 10.17 0.04 -20.76
CA SER A 155 11.10 -0.08 -21.89
C SER A 155 12.48 -0.61 -21.48
N ARG A 156 12.94 -0.31 -20.26
CA ARG A 156 14.21 -0.82 -19.73
C ARG A 156 14.11 -2.31 -19.42
N ASN A 157 13.05 -2.74 -18.75
CA ASN A 157 12.84 -4.12 -18.35
C ASN A 157 12.76 -5.05 -19.58
N LEU A 158 12.12 -4.60 -20.66
CA LEU A 158 11.92 -5.37 -21.90
C LEU A 158 13.13 -5.38 -22.85
N ARG A 159 14.25 -4.74 -22.48
CA ARG A 159 15.40 -4.56 -23.37
C ARG A 159 16.07 -5.90 -23.68
N LYS A 160 16.46 -6.10 -24.94
CA LYS A 160 17.11 -7.33 -25.47
C LYS A 160 16.25 -8.60 -25.42
N SER A 161 14.95 -8.50 -25.13
CA SER A 161 14.00 -9.61 -25.27
C SER A 161 14.03 -10.23 -26.67
N GLU A 162 14.04 -11.57 -26.76
CA GLU A 162 13.86 -12.29 -28.02
C GLU A 162 12.39 -12.36 -28.41
N HIS A 163 11.48 -12.56 -27.44
CA HIS A 163 10.03 -12.53 -27.66
C HIS A 163 9.56 -11.22 -28.31
N MET A 164 10.02 -10.06 -27.81
CA MET A 164 9.68 -8.75 -28.35
C MET A 164 10.26 -8.51 -29.75
N LYS A 165 11.42 -9.10 -30.06
CA LYS A 165 11.98 -9.05 -31.44
C LYS A 165 11.15 -9.90 -32.39
N ALA A 166 10.80 -11.13 -31.98
CA ALA A 166 10.00 -12.05 -32.77
C ALA A 166 8.56 -11.55 -32.97
N HIS A 167 8.08 -10.64 -32.12
CA HIS A 167 6.77 -10.02 -32.21
C HIS A 167 6.76 -8.68 -32.96
N ARG A 168 7.87 -8.27 -33.60
CA ARG A 168 7.95 -6.97 -34.30
C ARG A 168 6.96 -6.87 -35.47
N ASP A 169 6.79 -7.95 -36.21
CA ASP A 169 5.95 -8.02 -37.43
C ASP A 169 4.63 -8.73 -37.11
N CYS A 170 3.90 -8.22 -36.11
CA CYS A 170 2.62 -8.79 -35.70
C CYS A 170 1.45 -8.26 -36.54
N ASP A 171 0.52 -9.14 -36.91
CA ASP A 171 -0.73 -8.78 -37.62
C ASP A 171 -1.70 -7.95 -36.76
N LEU A 172 -1.54 -7.98 -35.44
CA LEU A 172 -2.35 -7.19 -34.51
C LEU A 172 -1.89 -5.73 -34.56
N VAL A 173 -2.75 -4.85 -35.07
CA VAL A 173 -2.43 -3.43 -35.24
C VAL A 173 -2.23 -2.73 -33.89
N GLN A 174 -2.99 -3.11 -32.86
CA GLN A 174 -2.93 -2.49 -31.53
C GLN A 174 -3.33 -3.48 -30.43
N ASP A 175 -2.56 -3.49 -29.33
CA ASP A 175 -2.97 -4.19 -28.11
C ASP A 175 -4.10 -3.47 -27.37
N ALA A 176 -4.78 -4.24 -26.50
CA ALA A 176 -5.73 -3.74 -25.54
C ALA A 176 -5.13 -2.69 -24.59
N TYR A 177 -5.97 -1.82 -24.05
CA TYR A 177 -5.52 -0.68 -23.22
C TYR A 177 -4.84 -1.10 -21.93
N SER A 178 -5.16 -2.27 -21.38
CA SER A 178 -4.53 -2.80 -20.17
C SER A 178 -3.02 -3.08 -20.35
N PHE A 179 -2.56 -3.22 -21.60
CA PHE A 179 -1.14 -3.24 -21.97
C PHE A 179 -0.67 -1.91 -22.56
N ARG A 180 -1.36 -1.41 -23.59
CA ARG A 180 -0.90 -0.25 -24.37
C ARG A 180 -0.91 1.06 -23.60
N CYS A 181 -1.86 1.22 -22.68
CA CYS A 181 -2.06 2.47 -21.94
C CYS A 181 -1.45 2.44 -20.53
N MET A 182 -0.61 1.43 -20.20
CA MET A 182 -0.01 1.29 -18.87
C MET A 182 0.67 2.60 -18.39
N PRO A 183 1.51 3.29 -19.18
CA PRO A 183 2.12 4.56 -18.75
C PRO A 183 1.10 5.67 -18.48
N GLN A 184 0.06 5.77 -19.30
CA GLN A 184 -0.98 6.79 -19.23
C GLN A 184 -1.92 6.57 -18.04
N ILE A 185 -2.11 5.32 -17.62
CA ILE A 185 -2.93 4.96 -16.46
C ILE A 185 -2.12 5.07 -15.18
N LEU A 186 -0.90 4.52 -15.14
CA LEU A 186 -0.05 4.55 -13.95
C LEU A 186 0.57 5.92 -13.68
N GLY A 187 0.91 6.70 -14.70
CA GLY A 187 1.51 8.04 -14.52
C GLY A 187 0.70 8.95 -13.58
N PRO A 188 -0.61 9.13 -13.82
CA PRO A 188 -1.49 9.82 -12.89
C PRO A 188 -1.53 9.17 -11.50
N CYS A 189 -1.56 7.83 -11.39
CA CYS A 189 -1.50 7.17 -10.08
C CYS A 189 -0.25 7.57 -9.28
N TYR A 190 0.94 7.54 -9.90
CA TYR A 190 2.19 8.00 -9.26
C TYR A 190 2.14 9.49 -8.89
N SER A 191 1.44 10.31 -9.67
CA SER A 191 1.25 11.73 -9.34
C SER A 191 0.38 11.90 -8.07
N LEU A 192 -0.63 11.04 -7.90
CA LEU A 192 -1.44 11.02 -6.67
C LEU A 192 -0.63 10.53 -5.47
N LEU A 193 0.27 9.57 -5.67
CA LEU A 193 1.18 9.10 -4.60
C LEU A 193 2.12 10.22 -4.15
N GLU A 194 2.74 10.93 -5.10
CA GLU A 194 3.59 12.09 -4.79
C GLU A 194 2.79 13.17 -4.03
N LYS A 195 1.55 13.45 -4.45
CA LYS A 195 0.72 14.42 -3.74
C LYS A 195 0.34 13.97 -2.33
N ALA A 196 0.10 12.67 -2.13
CA ALA A 196 -0.11 12.11 -0.81
C ALA A 196 1.15 12.24 0.06
N ASP A 197 2.34 12.00 -0.51
CA ASP A 197 3.62 12.17 0.19
C ASP A 197 3.80 13.61 0.67
N GLU A 198 3.54 14.62 -0.18
CA GLU A 198 3.60 16.03 0.22
C GLU A 198 2.69 16.36 1.42
N LEU A 199 1.46 15.84 1.42
CA LEU A 199 0.48 16.08 2.48
C LEU A 199 0.88 15.38 3.79
N LEU A 200 1.34 14.13 3.70
CA LEU A 200 1.78 13.36 4.87
C LEU A 200 3.07 13.93 5.47
N GLU A 201 4.04 14.33 4.65
CA GLU A 201 5.28 14.95 5.10
C GLU A 201 5.04 16.29 5.81
N GLY A 202 4.10 17.08 5.29
CA GLY A 202 3.64 18.30 5.96
C GLY A 202 3.09 18.02 7.36
N GLU A 203 2.24 17.00 7.50
CA GLU A 203 1.63 16.64 8.77
C GLU A 203 2.64 16.02 9.76
N ILE A 204 3.51 15.10 9.30
CA ILE A 204 4.58 14.46 10.12
C ILE A 204 5.41 15.52 10.84
N ASN A 205 5.71 16.62 10.14
CA ASN A 205 6.57 17.68 10.62
C ASN A 205 5.81 18.85 11.26
N SER A 206 4.53 18.69 11.57
CA SER A 206 3.69 19.73 12.18
C SER A 206 3.48 19.54 13.69
N VAL A 207 3.07 20.61 14.36
CA VAL A 207 2.50 20.54 15.71
C VAL A 207 0.98 20.47 15.55
N SER A 208 0.39 19.33 15.90
CA SER A 208 -1.03 19.04 15.71
C SER A 208 -1.88 19.22 16.99
N ASP A 209 -1.32 19.79 18.04
CA ASP A 209 -1.94 19.89 19.38
C ASP A 209 -2.76 21.19 19.53
N ASN A 210 -3.57 21.28 20.58
CA ASN A 210 -4.26 22.49 21.00
C ASN A 210 -4.54 22.48 22.52
N PRO A 211 -4.41 23.63 23.22
CA PRO A 211 -3.84 24.90 22.74
C PRO A 211 -2.32 24.85 22.55
N ILE A 212 -1.80 25.78 21.76
CA ILE A 212 -0.37 25.94 21.50
C ILE A 212 0.24 26.86 22.56
N VAL A 213 1.38 26.44 23.12
CA VAL A 213 2.13 27.17 24.13
C VAL A 213 3.32 27.86 23.49
N PHE A 214 3.29 29.19 23.47
CA PHE A 214 4.39 30.05 23.05
C PHE A 214 5.13 30.53 24.30
N PHE A 215 6.16 29.76 24.70
CA PHE A 215 6.82 29.95 25.99
C PHE A 215 7.54 31.30 26.10
N GLU A 216 8.26 31.71 25.05
CA GLU A 216 9.02 32.97 25.03
C GLU A 216 8.08 34.18 25.07
N GLU A 217 6.97 34.10 24.35
CA GLU A 217 5.92 35.12 24.26
C GLU A 217 4.99 35.11 25.48
N LYS A 218 5.09 34.08 26.34
CA LYS A 218 4.21 33.84 27.50
C LYS A 218 2.73 33.80 27.11
N GLU A 219 2.44 33.19 25.96
CA GLU A 219 1.12 33.17 25.35
C GLU A 219 0.63 31.72 25.17
N ILE A 220 -0.68 31.53 25.32
CA ILE A 220 -1.36 30.27 25.04
C ILE A 220 -2.49 30.57 24.06
N LEU A 221 -2.40 30.01 22.85
CA LEU A 221 -3.34 30.25 21.78
C LEU A 221 -4.16 29.00 21.45
N SER A 222 -5.47 29.16 21.37
CA SER A 222 -6.37 28.13 20.84
C SER A 222 -6.36 28.14 19.32
N CYS A 223 -6.31 26.97 18.70
CA CYS A 223 -6.29 26.77 17.25
C CYS A 223 -6.92 25.43 16.84
N GLY A 224 -6.99 25.15 15.54
CA GLY A 224 -7.53 23.91 14.96
C GLY A 224 -6.48 22.97 14.38
N HIS A 225 -5.22 23.02 14.85
CA HIS A 225 -4.11 22.21 14.29
C HIS A 225 -4.33 20.69 14.37
N PHE A 226 -5.26 20.24 15.20
CA PHE A 226 -5.65 18.84 15.36
C PHE A 226 -6.51 18.28 14.22
N HIS A 227 -7.00 19.13 13.31
CA HIS A 227 -7.95 18.73 12.29
C HIS A 227 -7.24 18.02 11.13
N ALA A 228 -7.44 16.71 10.99
CA ALA A 228 -6.66 15.84 10.11
C ALA A 228 -7.07 15.86 8.62
N GLN A 229 -7.57 16.98 8.07
CA GLN A 229 -8.12 17.02 6.70
C GLN A 229 -7.06 16.67 5.64
N SER A 230 -5.83 17.18 5.81
CA SER A 230 -4.70 16.86 4.92
C SER A 230 -4.39 15.37 4.89
N VAL A 231 -4.43 14.70 6.04
CA VAL A 231 -4.24 13.25 6.16
C VAL A 231 -5.39 12.49 5.49
N SER A 232 -6.63 12.96 5.67
CA SER A 232 -7.82 12.37 5.04
C SER A 232 -7.72 12.41 3.51
N PHE A 233 -7.37 13.57 2.94
CA PHE A 233 -7.12 13.69 1.51
C PHE A 233 -5.96 12.82 1.03
N ALA A 234 -4.84 12.79 1.75
CA ALA A 234 -3.73 11.92 1.39
C ALA A 234 -4.17 10.45 1.31
N ALA A 235 -4.88 9.95 2.31
CA ALA A 235 -5.36 8.57 2.32
C ALA A 235 -6.37 8.26 1.20
N ASP A 236 -7.29 9.18 0.90
CA ASP A 236 -8.22 8.99 -0.24
C ASP A 236 -7.50 9.07 -1.60
N LEU A 237 -6.45 9.90 -1.76
CA LEU A 237 -5.59 9.92 -2.94
C LEU A 237 -4.88 8.57 -3.15
N LEU A 238 -4.33 7.99 -2.06
CA LEU A 238 -3.74 6.64 -2.08
C LEU A 238 -4.78 5.58 -2.49
N ALA A 239 -5.98 5.63 -1.89
CA ALA A 239 -7.06 4.71 -2.20
C ALA A 239 -7.44 4.75 -3.70
N MET A 240 -7.63 5.94 -4.27
CA MET A 240 -7.96 6.13 -5.69
C MET A 240 -6.86 5.58 -6.61
N ALA A 241 -5.59 5.84 -6.29
CA ALA A 241 -4.46 5.34 -7.05
C ALA A 241 -4.43 3.80 -7.04
N MET A 242 -4.55 3.18 -5.87
CA MET A 242 -4.50 1.73 -5.71
C MET A 242 -5.70 1.02 -6.36
N VAL A 243 -6.90 1.59 -6.30
CA VAL A 243 -8.09 1.07 -7.01
C VAL A 243 -7.84 1.06 -8.51
N THR A 244 -7.25 2.13 -9.05
CA THR A 244 -6.91 2.23 -10.47
C THR A 244 -5.86 1.20 -10.87
N MET A 245 -4.81 1.02 -10.05
CA MET A 245 -3.79 -0.01 -10.25
C MET A 245 -4.40 -1.42 -10.24
N GLY A 246 -5.27 -1.72 -9.27
CA GLY A 246 -5.95 -3.01 -9.14
C GLY A 246 -6.85 -3.34 -10.33
N ASN A 247 -7.64 -2.38 -10.81
CA ASN A 247 -8.45 -2.54 -12.03
C ASN A 247 -7.58 -2.84 -13.26
N LEU A 248 -6.44 -2.15 -13.37
CA LEU A 248 -5.51 -2.35 -14.47
C LEU A 248 -4.85 -3.74 -14.44
N ILE A 249 -4.48 -4.23 -13.26
CA ILE A 249 -3.98 -5.59 -13.03
C ILE A 249 -5.02 -6.63 -13.48
N GLU A 250 -6.24 -6.51 -12.98
CA GLU A 250 -7.30 -7.47 -13.25
C GLU A 250 -7.64 -7.53 -14.76
N ARG A 251 -7.67 -6.38 -15.45
CA ARG A 251 -7.85 -6.36 -16.91
C ARG A 251 -6.69 -6.99 -17.68
N ARG A 252 -5.45 -6.93 -17.20
CA ARG A 252 -4.33 -7.67 -17.84
C ARG A 252 -4.45 -9.17 -17.62
N MET A 253 -4.88 -9.59 -16.43
CA MET A 253 -5.15 -11.01 -16.17
C MET A 253 -6.20 -11.55 -17.13
N ASP A 254 -7.34 -10.86 -17.27
CA ASP A 254 -8.39 -11.22 -18.23
C ASP A 254 -7.84 -11.38 -19.65
N GLN A 255 -7.05 -10.41 -20.13
CA GLN A 255 -6.45 -10.48 -21.47
C GLN A 255 -5.52 -11.69 -21.66
N MET A 256 -4.84 -12.17 -20.60
CA MET A 256 -3.96 -13.33 -20.68
C MET A 256 -4.72 -14.66 -20.63
N VAL A 257 -5.74 -14.78 -19.77
CA VAL A 257 -6.46 -16.04 -19.54
C VAL A 257 -7.57 -16.29 -20.57
N ASN A 258 -8.09 -15.24 -21.20
CA ASN A 258 -9.20 -15.36 -22.13
C ASN A 258 -8.71 -15.77 -23.54
N PRO A 259 -9.11 -16.94 -24.07
CA PRO A 259 -8.64 -17.42 -25.38
C PRO A 259 -9.15 -16.56 -26.56
N ALA A 260 -10.15 -15.70 -26.35
CA ALA A 260 -10.63 -14.78 -27.38
C ALA A 260 -9.72 -13.57 -27.57
N SER A 261 -8.94 -13.19 -26.54
CA SER A 261 -7.98 -12.09 -26.59
C SER A 261 -6.52 -12.54 -26.54
N SER A 262 -6.29 -13.74 -26.01
CA SER A 262 -4.97 -14.32 -25.80
C SER A 262 -4.56 -15.26 -26.93
N ARG A 263 -3.25 -15.40 -27.13
CA ARG A 263 -2.66 -16.44 -28.01
C ARG A 263 -2.35 -17.74 -27.24
N HIS A 264 -2.70 -17.77 -25.96
CA HIS A 264 -2.52 -18.90 -25.06
C HIS A 264 -3.75 -19.83 -25.06
N PRO A 265 -3.59 -21.09 -24.62
CA PRO A 265 -4.72 -21.94 -24.29
C PRO A 265 -5.67 -21.25 -23.29
N ALA A 266 -6.96 -21.61 -23.35
CA ALA A 266 -7.96 -21.07 -22.45
C ALA A 266 -7.54 -21.24 -20.99
N PHE A 267 -7.61 -20.15 -20.23
CA PHE A 267 -7.25 -20.07 -18.81
C PHE A 267 -5.81 -20.48 -18.49
N LEU A 268 -4.91 -20.45 -19.48
CA LEU A 268 -3.52 -20.87 -19.37
C LEU A 268 -3.36 -22.35 -18.93
N ALA A 269 -4.38 -23.18 -19.20
CA ALA A 269 -4.39 -24.62 -18.90
C ALA A 269 -3.49 -25.40 -19.88
N ASP A 270 -2.91 -26.53 -19.45
CA ASP A 270 -2.20 -27.44 -20.36
C ASP A 270 -3.21 -28.20 -21.24
N ARG A 271 -4.33 -28.64 -20.65
CA ARG A 271 -5.41 -29.38 -21.34
C ARG A 271 -6.78 -28.74 -21.11
N PRO A 272 -7.11 -27.66 -21.85
CA PRO A 272 -8.42 -27.00 -21.74
C PRO A 272 -9.60 -27.98 -21.91
N GLY A 273 -10.60 -27.84 -21.05
CA GLY A 273 -11.79 -28.72 -21.03
C GLY A 273 -11.66 -29.93 -20.11
N VAL A 274 -10.44 -30.31 -19.73
CA VAL A 274 -10.15 -31.26 -18.64
C VAL A 274 -9.66 -30.50 -17.40
N GLU A 275 -8.80 -29.52 -17.62
CA GLU A 275 -8.26 -28.63 -16.59
C GLU A 275 -8.96 -27.27 -16.62
N SER A 276 -9.16 -26.69 -15.43
CA SER A 276 -9.71 -25.35 -15.27
C SER A 276 -8.63 -24.26 -15.37
N GLY A 277 -7.36 -24.62 -15.16
CA GLY A 277 -6.24 -23.69 -15.18
C GLY A 277 -6.45 -22.56 -14.17
N LEU A 278 -6.22 -21.32 -14.61
CA LEU A 278 -6.29 -20.12 -13.76
C LEU A 278 -7.64 -19.43 -13.78
N MET A 279 -8.71 -20.11 -14.23
CA MET A 279 -10.07 -19.56 -14.30
C MET A 279 -10.54 -18.98 -12.96
N ILE A 280 -10.40 -19.75 -11.87
CA ILE A 280 -10.88 -19.31 -10.56
C ILE A 280 -9.97 -18.26 -9.92
N VAL A 281 -8.67 -18.27 -10.25
CA VAL A 281 -7.74 -17.22 -9.82
C VAL A 281 -8.16 -15.86 -10.42
N GLN A 282 -8.52 -15.83 -11.70
CA GLN A 282 -9.05 -14.60 -12.32
C GLN A 282 -10.38 -14.17 -11.70
N THR A 283 -11.32 -15.08 -11.45
CA THR A 283 -12.60 -14.75 -10.79
C THR A 283 -12.39 -14.13 -9.40
N ALA A 284 -11.49 -14.70 -8.61
CA ALA A 284 -11.18 -14.17 -7.28
C ALA A 284 -10.45 -12.82 -7.34
N ALA A 285 -9.55 -12.61 -8.30
CA ALA A 285 -8.96 -11.29 -8.55
C ALA A 285 -10.02 -10.26 -8.94
N ALA A 286 -11.00 -10.63 -9.77
CA ALA A 286 -12.12 -9.77 -10.14
C ALA A 286 -12.98 -9.36 -8.93
N ALA A 287 -13.22 -10.28 -7.99
CA ALA A 287 -13.91 -9.98 -6.75
C ALA A 287 -13.17 -8.91 -5.92
N LEU A 288 -11.87 -9.10 -5.69
CA LEU A 288 -11.03 -8.14 -4.93
C LEU A 288 -10.96 -6.77 -5.61
N ALA A 289 -10.79 -6.73 -6.93
CA ALA A 289 -10.80 -5.48 -7.69
C ALA A 289 -12.16 -4.77 -7.60
N SER A 290 -13.27 -5.52 -7.53
CA SER A 290 -14.61 -4.96 -7.36
C SER A 290 -14.85 -4.44 -5.94
N GLU A 291 -14.44 -5.16 -4.90
CA GLU A 291 -14.52 -4.73 -3.50
C GLU A 291 -13.82 -3.38 -3.29
N ASN A 292 -12.63 -3.22 -3.89
CA ASN A 292 -11.87 -1.97 -3.81
C ASN A 292 -12.65 -0.75 -4.34
N LYS A 293 -13.54 -0.93 -5.33
CA LYS A 293 -14.36 0.16 -5.86
C LYS A 293 -15.34 0.69 -4.82
N GLY A 294 -15.93 -0.19 -4.00
CA GLY A 294 -16.79 0.21 -2.89
C GLY A 294 -16.04 1.00 -1.82
N LEU A 295 -14.77 0.62 -1.58
CA LEU A 295 -13.87 1.32 -0.65
C LEU A 295 -13.32 2.65 -1.21
N ALA A 296 -13.56 2.98 -2.48
CA ALA A 296 -13.01 4.17 -3.13
C ALA A 296 -13.79 5.45 -2.85
N PHE A 297 -14.99 5.38 -2.25
CA PHE A 297 -15.74 6.58 -1.89
C PHE A 297 -14.93 7.43 -0.89
N PRO A 298 -14.67 8.72 -1.16
CA PRO A 298 -13.79 9.53 -0.34
C PRO A 298 -14.39 9.73 1.05
N ALA A 299 -13.67 9.32 2.09
CA ALA A 299 -14.10 9.56 3.48
C ALA A 299 -13.96 11.05 3.83
N SER A 300 -12.97 11.71 3.23
CA SER A 300 -12.70 13.15 3.39
C SER A 300 -13.82 14.07 2.92
N ALA A 301 -14.80 13.54 2.17
CA ALA A 301 -15.97 14.28 1.71
C ALA A 301 -17.17 14.16 2.67
N ASP A 302 -17.05 13.38 3.74
CA ASP A 302 -18.10 13.16 4.74
C ASP A 302 -17.77 13.86 6.06
N THR A 303 -18.80 14.19 6.83
CA THR A 303 -18.69 14.75 8.18
C THR A 303 -19.95 14.46 8.98
N ILE A 304 -19.80 14.11 10.26
CA ILE A 304 -20.91 13.94 11.20
C ILE A 304 -20.59 14.76 12.45
N PRO A 305 -21.40 15.78 12.80
CA PRO A 305 -21.17 16.61 13.98
C PRO A 305 -21.13 15.80 15.29
N THR A 306 -20.18 16.13 16.15
CA THR A 306 -19.97 15.51 17.47
C THR A 306 -19.97 16.55 18.58
N ASN A 307 -19.95 16.09 19.84
CA ASN A 307 -19.83 16.94 21.03
C ASN A 307 -20.81 18.12 21.09
N GLY A 308 -22.09 17.85 20.81
CA GLY A 308 -23.15 18.86 20.87
C GLY A 308 -23.04 19.94 19.79
N ASN A 309 -22.51 19.59 18.61
CA ASN A 309 -22.20 20.49 17.48
C ASN A 309 -21.05 21.47 17.74
N GLN A 310 -20.26 21.28 18.81
CA GLN A 310 -19.01 22.02 18.96
C GLN A 310 -17.94 21.53 17.97
N GLU A 311 -17.97 20.23 17.64
CA GLU A 311 -17.20 19.61 16.56
C GLU A 311 -18.15 19.39 15.37
N ASP A 312 -18.49 20.48 14.69
CA ASP A 312 -19.46 20.49 13.58
C ASP A 312 -18.87 20.03 12.24
N HIS A 313 -17.55 20.01 12.12
CA HIS A 313 -16.82 19.47 10.98
C HIS A 313 -15.67 18.56 11.43
N VAL A 314 -15.58 17.38 10.81
CA VAL A 314 -14.58 16.36 11.13
C VAL A 314 -13.99 15.80 9.83
N SER A 315 -12.75 15.32 9.86
CA SER A 315 -12.04 14.93 8.62
C SER A 315 -12.32 13.50 8.15
N MET A 316 -12.75 12.62 9.04
CA MET A 316 -12.83 11.17 8.82
C MET A 316 -11.49 10.53 8.37
N ALA A 317 -10.35 11.17 8.66
CA ALA A 317 -9.03 10.66 8.31
C ALA A 317 -8.73 9.22 8.77
N PRO A 318 -9.15 8.77 9.98
CA PRO A 318 -8.97 7.38 10.40
C PRO A 318 -9.68 6.40 9.46
N TRP A 319 -10.88 6.75 8.99
CA TRP A 319 -11.64 5.92 8.06
C TRP A 319 -11.02 5.93 6.67
N ALA A 320 -10.57 7.09 6.18
CA ALA A 320 -9.83 7.22 4.92
C ALA A 320 -8.61 6.27 4.91
N ALA A 321 -7.78 6.34 5.96
CA ALA A 321 -6.58 5.51 6.10
C ALA A 321 -6.89 4.01 6.20
N ARG A 322 -7.95 3.64 6.93
CA ARG A 322 -8.38 2.24 7.05
C ARG A 322 -8.93 1.63 5.77
N LYS A 323 -9.67 2.39 4.97
CA LYS A 323 -10.09 1.94 3.62
C LYS A 323 -8.87 1.76 2.74
N ALA A 324 -7.95 2.73 2.74
CA ALA A 324 -6.72 2.63 1.97
C ALA A 324 -5.88 1.41 2.37
N SER A 325 -5.80 1.07 3.66
CA SER A 325 -5.14 -0.15 4.14
C SER A 325 -5.78 -1.42 3.62
N GLN A 326 -7.11 -1.53 3.62
CA GLN A 326 -7.80 -2.68 3.05
C GLN A 326 -7.56 -2.82 1.54
N ILE A 327 -7.58 -1.70 0.83
CA ILE A 327 -7.28 -1.66 -0.61
C ILE A 327 -5.83 -2.09 -0.86
N ALA A 328 -4.87 -1.65 -0.04
CA ALA A 328 -3.47 -2.04 -0.15
C ALA A 328 -3.28 -3.55 0.04
N ASP A 329 -3.92 -4.16 1.03
CA ASP A 329 -3.92 -5.61 1.23
C ASP A 329 -4.52 -6.37 0.05
N ASN A 330 -5.59 -5.86 -0.54
CA ASN A 330 -6.16 -6.41 -1.76
C ASN A 330 -5.24 -6.22 -2.96
N LEU A 331 -4.49 -5.11 -3.05
CA LEU A 331 -3.55 -4.85 -4.13
C LEU A 331 -2.36 -5.83 -4.08
N TRP A 332 -1.83 -6.14 -2.89
CA TRP A 332 -0.82 -7.21 -2.73
C TRP A 332 -1.32 -8.54 -3.32
N LYS A 333 -2.56 -8.93 -3.00
CA LYS A 333 -3.19 -10.14 -3.55
C LYS A 333 -3.33 -10.03 -5.07
N LEU A 334 -3.79 -8.90 -5.60
CA LEU A 334 -3.94 -8.71 -7.05
C LEU A 334 -2.60 -8.84 -7.80
N VAL A 335 -1.52 -8.25 -7.28
CA VAL A 335 -0.19 -8.39 -7.89
C VAL A 335 0.27 -9.85 -7.86
N ALA A 336 0.09 -10.55 -6.73
CA ALA A 336 0.42 -11.98 -6.64
C ALA A 336 -0.39 -12.84 -7.62
N ALA A 337 -1.66 -12.51 -7.86
CA ALA A 337 -2.49 -13.21 -8.84
C ALA A 337 -2.01 -12.97 -10.28
N GLU A 338 -1.66 -11.73 -10.64
CA GLU A 338 -1.06 -11.42 -11.94
C GLU A 338 0.28 -12.12 -12.12
N LEU A 339 1.07 -12.21 -11.06
CA LEU A 339 2.36 -12.90 -11.07
C LEU A 339 2.19 -14.40 -11.38
N ILE A 340 1.22 -15.07 -10.76
CA ILE A 340 0.86 -16.46 -11.09
C ILE A 340 0.48 -16.60 -12.57
N CYS A 341 -0.39 -15.71 -13.09
CA CYS A 341 -0.77 -15.73 -14.50
C CYS A 341 0.41 -15.49 -15.44
N SER A 342 1.25 -14.50 -15.16
CA SER A 342 2.36 -14.11 -16.02
C SER A 342 3.49 -15.15 -16.03
N VAL A 343 3.80 -15.78 -14.89
CA VAL A 343 4.74 -16.92 -14.84
C VAL A 343 4.22 -18.08 -15.67
N ARG A 344 2.93 -18.43 -15.52
CA ARG A 344 2.34 -19.53 -16.28
C ARG A 344 2.35 -19.26 -17.79
N ALA A 345 1.96 -18.06 -18.20
CA ALA A 345 2.03 -17.63 -19.59
C ALA A 345 3.48 -17.68 -20.11
N SER A 346 4.45 -17.32 -19.27
CA SER A 346 5.87 -17.39 -19.63
C SER A 346 6.35 -18.82 -19.87
N VAL A 347 5.97 -19.77 -19.01
CA VAL A 347 6.29 -21.20 -19.18
C VAL A 347 5.74 -21.73 -20.50
N LEU A 348 4.50 -21.37 -20.85
CA LEU A 348 3.88 -21.76 -22.11
C LEU A 348 4.61 -21.18 -23.33
N GLU A 349 5.03 -19.91 -23.27
CA GLU A 349 5.78 -19.26 -24.34
C GLU A 349 7.17 -19.84 -24.53
N SER A 350 7.91 -20.08 -23.44
CA SER A 350 9.24 -20.70 -23.48
C SER A 350 9.17 -22.10 -24.06
N THR A 351 8.19 -22.90 -23.64
CA THR A 351 7.99 -24.28 -24.14
C THR A 351 7.64 -24.30 -25.63
N LYS A 352 6.81 -23.35 -26.09
CA LYS A 352 6.35 -23.29 -27.48
C LYS A 352 7.39 -22.75 -28.46
N SER A 353 8.16 -21.74 -28.04
CA SER A 353 9.03 -20.98 -28.95
C SER A 353 10.53 -21.23 -28.79
N GLY A 354 10.97 -21.66 -27.60
CA GLY A 354 12.39 -21.75 -27.24
C GLY A 354 13.10 -20.40 -27.15
N LEU A 355 12.38 -19.28 -27.24
CA LEU A 355 12.93 -17.93 -27.12
C LEU A 355 13.17 -17.56 -25.66
N ARG A 356 14.09 -16.63 -25.44
CA ARG A 356 14.40 -16.09 -24.11
C ARG A 356 13.68 -14.78 -23.83
N PHE A 357 13.31 -14.62 -22.57
CA PHE A 357 12.85 -13.36 -22.04
C PHE A 357 13.97 -12.33 -22.03
N SER A 358 13.64 -11.05 -21.81
CA SER A 358 14.66 -10.03 -21.53
C SER A 358 15.54 -10.44 -20.33
N PRO A 359 16.84 -10.06 -20.29
CA PRO A 359 17.73 -10.49 -19.19
C PRO A 359 17.22 -10.11 -17.79
N THR A 360 16.53 -8.98 -17.66
CA THR A 360 15.89 -8.57 -16.40
C THR A 360 14.77 -9.53 -16.00
N LEU A 361 13.95 -9.96 -16.95
CA LEU A 361 12.82 -10.85 -16.66
C LEU A 361 13.25 -12.32 -16.53
N GLU A 362 14.33 -12.74 -17.19
CA GLU A 362 14.96 -14.04 -16.91
C GLU A 362 15.50 -14.12 -15.48
N ALA A 363 16.18 -13.06 -15.01
CA ALA A 363 16.62 -12.99 -13.62
C ALA A 363 15.44 -13.01 -12.64
N TYR A 364 14.36 -12.28 -12.98
CA TYR A 364 13.14 -12.28 -12.18
C TYR A 364 12.46 -13.65 -12.14
N LEU A 365 12.32 -14.35 -13.27
CA LEU A 365 11.79 -15.72 -13.33
C LEU A 365 12.64 -16.70 -12.52
N LYS A 366 13.97 -16.62 -12.62
CA LYS A 366 14.88 -17.45 -11.81
C LYS A 366 14.67 -17.20 -10.32
N MET A 367 14.64 -15.93 -9.92
CA MET A 367 14.39 -15.52 -8.55
C MET A 367 13.03 -16.05 -8.03
N LEU A 368 11.99 -16.03 -8.86
CA LEU A 368 10.68 -16.61 -8.50
C LEU A 368 10.75 -18.13 -8.35
N ALA A 369 11.55 -18.81 -9.17
CA ALA A 369 11.74 -20.26 -9.07
C ALA A 369 12.45 -20.63 -7.76
N ASP A 370 13.42 -19.83 -7.31
CA ASP A 370 14.10 -19.99 -6.03
C ASP A 370 13.15 -19.66 -4.85
N LEU A 371 12.29 -18.64 -5.01
CA LEU A 371 11.34 -18.20 -4.00
C LEU A 371 10.19 -19.20 -3.77
N ARG A 372 9.65 -19.75 -4.87
CA ARG A 372 8.50 -20.66 -4.91
C ARG A 372 8.51 -21.48 -6.22
N PRO A 373 9.20 -22.64 -6.26
CA PRO A 373 9.31 -23.47 -7.47
C PRO A 373 7.94 -24.00 -7.95
N GLU A 374 6.97 -24.09 -7.05
CA GLU A 374 5.59 -24.46 -7.36
C GLU A 374 4.90 -23.51 -8.34
N LEU A 375 5.42 -22.28 -8.56
CA LEU A 375 4.95 -21.36 -9.58
C LEU A 375 5.27 -21.81 -11.01
N PHE A 376 6.11 -22.84 -11.18
CA PHE A 376 6.49 -23.40 -12.48
C PHE A 376 5.83 -24.77 -12.69
N TRP A 377 4.51 -24.80 -12.54
CA TRP A 377 3.71 -26.03 -12.54
C TRP A 377 3.17 -26.41 -13.94
N ALA A 378 2.65 -27.64 -14.00
CA ALA A 378 1.77 -28.13 -15.06
C ALA A 378 0.50 -28.75 -14.43
N GLY A 379 -0.64 -28.60 -15.10
CA GLY A 379 -1.95 -29.11 -14.67
C GLY A 379 -2.63 -28.35 -13.52
N ASP A 380 -3.82 -28.83 -13.13
CA ASP A 380 -4.59 -28.26 -12.02
C ASP A 380 -3.99 -28.63 -10.65
N ARG A 381 -3.99 -27.66 -9.73
CA ARG A 381 -3.51 -27.79 -8.34
C ARG A 381 -4.18 -26.79 -7.41
N ASN A 382 -3.83 -26.81 -6.13
CA ASN A 382 -4.36 -25.86 -5.15
C ASN A 382 -3.72 -24.46 -5.31
N PHE A 383 -4.27 -23.66 -6.23
CA PHE A 383 -3.83 -22.28 -6.46
C PHE A 383 -4.13 -21.33 -5.30
N GLY A 384 -5.10 -21.65 -4.42
CA GLY A 384 -5.40 -20.83 -3.25
C GLY A 384 -4.21 -20.77 -2.28
N GLU A 385 -3.56 -21.91 -2.06
CA GLU A 385 -2.35 -21.99 -1.22
C GLU A 385 -1.14 -21.32 -1.90
N ASP A 386 -0.97 -21.49 -3.21
CA ASP A 386 0.11 -20.82 -3.94
C ASP A 386 -0.03 -19.30 -3.88
N TRP A 387 -1.25 -18.79 -4.06
CA TRP A 387 -1.53 -17.36 -3.97
C TRP A 387 -1.29 -16.81 -2.56
N ARG A 388 -1.78 -17.50 -1.52
CA ARG A 388 -1.57 -17.10 -0.12
C ARG A 388 -0.10 -17.00 0.22
N VAL A 389 0.68 -18.06 -0.04
CA VAL A 389 2.10 -18.09 0.33
C VAL A 389 2.94 -17.15 -0.52
N LEU A 390 2.61 -16.97 -1.80
CA LEU A 390 3.28 -15.97 -2.64
C LEU A 390 3.09 -14.57 -2.07
N CYS A 391 1.85 -14.21 -1.69
CA CYS A 391 1.54 -12.92 -1.07
C CYS A 391 2.33 -12.71 0.24
N GLU A 392 2.41 -13.73 1.11
CA GLU A 392 3.20 -13.69 2.35
C GLU A 392 4.69 -13.47 2.06
N LYS A 393 5.29 -14.28 1.18
CA LYS A 393 6.70 -14.17 0.80
C LYS A 393 7.06 -12.82 0.21
N MET A 394 6.20 -12.26 -0.65
CA MET A 394 6.42 -10.94 -1.24
C MET A 394 6.38 -9.81 -0.19
N LYS A 395 5.62 -9.98 0.91
CA LYS A 395 5.58 -9.04 2.03
C LYS A 395 6.76 -9.20 3.00
N GLU A 396 7.30 -10.42 3.14
CA GLU A 396 8.44 -10.73 4.02
C GLU A 396 9.79 -10.35 3.43
N GLN A 397 9.90 -10.32 2.10
CA GLN A 397 11.16 -10.09 1.40
C GLN A 397 11.03 -8.92 0.45
N SER A 398 11.83 -7.86 0.67
CA SER A 398 11.88 -6.77 -0.29
C SER A 398 12.48 -7.28 -1.61
N LEU A 399 11.94 -6.82 -2.74
CA LEU A 399 12.42 -7.27 -4.05
C LEU A 399 13.94 -7.03 -4.24
N GLU A 400 14.49 -5.98 -3.62
CA GLU A 400 15.93 -5.71 -3.63
C GLU A 400 16.76 -6.75 -2.87
N GLU A 401 16.22 -7.35 -1.82
CA GLU A 401 16.87 -8.45 -1.09
C GLU A 401 16.85 -9.75 -1.90
N VAL A 402 15.79 -9.98 -2.69
CA VAL A 402 15.67 -11.19 -3.51
C VAL A 402 16.48 -11.10 -4.82
N LEU A 403 16.72 -9.89 -5.36
CA LEU A 403 17.49 -9.68 -6.60
C LEU A 403 19.03 -9.60 -6.42
N LYS A 404 19.55 -9.66 -5.19
CA LYS A 404 20.99 -9.77 -4.89
C LYS A 404 21.46 -11.21 -4.98
#